data_AF-A0AAV3B0J1-F1
#
_entry.id   AF-A0AAV3B0J1-F1
#
_cell.length_a   1.000
_cell.length_b   1.000
_cell.length_c   1.000
_cell.angle_alpha   90.00
_cell.angle_beta   90.00
_cell.angle_gamma   90.00
#
_symmetry.space_group_name_H-M   'P 1'
#
loop_
_entity.id
_entity.type
_entity.pdbx_description
1 polymer ?
#
loop_
_entity_poly.entity_id
_entity_poly.type
_entity_poly.pdbx_seq_one_letter_code
_entity_poly.pdbx_strand_id
1 'polypeptide(L)'
;MEDQKENRPLEAEHPDVEELARKLSTNVKLCEGNSKQDGQESGANKPAMSDFSDPVYKEIAIANGYVNRMTKDELKAKLTELKLDTRGVKDVLRKRLKNYYKKQKLTRILPKDSSEVDTYYDYICVIDFEATCEDSNAPDYIHEIIEFPIVLLNTRTLEIEDTFQRYVRPEIKPQLSQFCINLTGITQDIIDQADTFPVVLQSVVDWMREKELGTKHKYAILTDGSWDMSKFLNMQCRISRIKYPRFAKKWINIRKCYGNFYKVPRNQTKLTTMLEKLGMNYIGRLHSGLDDSKNIARIVIRMLQDGCEPRVNERMHTGQLMTVPSSLPFEGAAIPQNPQFKN
;
A
#
# COMPACT_ATOMS: atom_id res chain seq x y z
N MET A 1 16.71 58.25 35.63
CA MET A 1 15.44 58.49 34.92
C MET A 1 15.73 58.33 33.44
N GLU A 2 15.55 57.12 32.93
CA GLU A 2 15.47 56.84 31.50
C GLU A 2 14.38 55.78 31.35
N ASP A 3 13.33 56.14 30.61
CA ASP A 3 12.07 55.43 30.50
C ASP A 3 12.19 54.18 29.60
N GLN A 4 11.62 53.08 30.09
CA GLN A 4 11.38 51.86 29.35
C GLN A 4 10.22 52.05 28.36
N LYS A 5 10.43 51.78 27.07
CA LYS A 5 9.35 51.59 26.09
C LYS A 5 9.15 50.09 25.85
N GLU A 6 8.00 49.59 26.32
CA GLU A 6 7.42 48.30 25.94
C GLU A 6 7.12 48.26 24.43
N ASN A 7 7.57 47.20 23.75
CA ASN A 7 7.12 46.84 22.40
C ASN A 7 6.10 45.69 22.51
N ARG A 8 4.82 45.99 22.27
CA ARG A 8 3.77 44.99 22.01
C ARG A 8 3.83 44.53 20.55
N PRO A 9 3.64 43.23 20.25
CA PRO A 9 3.45 42.78 18.87
C PRO A 9 2.06 43.21 18.36
N LEU A 10 2.00 43.72 17.14
CA LEU A 10 0.78 43.96 16.38
C LEU A 10 0.14 42.62 16.01
N GLU A 11 -1.08 42.38 16.49
CA GLU A 11 -1.94 41.28 16.02
C GLU A 11 -2.33 41.54 14.55
N ALA A 12 -2.06 40.56 13.68
CA ALA A 12 -2.58 40.56 12.32
C ALA A 12 -4.00 40.00 12.34
N GLU A 13 -5.01 40.85 12.13
CA GLU A 13 -6.39 40.43 11.93
C GLU A 13 -6.51 39.52 10.69
N HIS A 14 -6.91 38.27 10.90
CA HIS A 14 -7.28 37.35 9.84
C HIS A 14 -8.74 37.60 9.41
N PRO A 15 -9.05 37.68 8.10
CA PRO A 15 -10.43 37.86 7.67
C PRO A 15 -11.26 36.60 7.95
N ASP A 16 -12.42 36.80 8.57
CA ASP A 16 -13.41 35.77 8.82
C ASP A 16 -13.95 35.20 7.49
N VAL A 17 -13.64 33.92 7.25
CA VAL A 17 -13.95 33.20 6.01
C VAL A 17 -15.47 33.05 5.81
N GLU A 18 -16.24 33.16 6.88
CA GLU A 18 -17.71 33.12 6.84
C GLU A 18 -18.31 34.40 6.21
N GLU A 19 -17.66 35.55 6.40
CA GLU A 19 -18.10 36.83 5.81
C GLU A 19 -17.80 36.89 4.31
N LEU A 20 -16.69 36.30 3.87
CA LEU A 20 -16.31 36.21 2.46
C LEU A 20 -17.27 35.29 1.68
N ALA A 21 -17.75 34.22 2.31
CA ALA A 21 -18.73 33.30 1.74
C ALA A 21 -20.11 33.97 1.55
N ARG A 22 -20.53 34.83 2.49
CA ARG A 22 -21.79 35.59 2.37
C ARG A 22 -21.73 36.62 1.23
N LYS A 23 -20.61 37.32 1.06
CA LYS A 23 -20.42 38.33 0.00
C LYS A 23 -20.43 37.72 -1.41
N LEU A 24 -20.01 36.46 -1.56
CA LEU A 24 -20.02 35.76 -2.85
C LEU A 24 -21.39 35.16 -3.21
N SER A 25 -22.20 34.78 -2.22
CA SER A 25 -23.56 34.26 -2.44
C SER A 25 -24.52 35.28 -3.05
N THR A 26 -24.28 36.58 -2.85
CA THR A 26 -25.14 37.65 -3.37
C THR A 26 -24.95 37.89 -4.87
N ASN A 27 -23.76 37.59 -5.41
CA ASN A 27 -23.41 37.85 -6.81
C ASN A 27 -23.87 36.75 -7.78
N VAL A 28 -24.27 35.58 -7.29
CA VAL A 28 -24.71 34.45 -8.13
C VAL A 28 -26.17 34.58 -8.57
N LYS A 29 -26.98 35.43 -7.93
CA LYS A 29 -28.42 35.60 -8.25
C LYS A 29 -28.73 36.45 -9.49
N LEU A 30 -27.73 36.95 -10.23
CA LEU A 30 -27.92 37.87 -11.36
C LEU A 30 -27.67 37.26 -12.75
N CYS A 31 -27.40 35.95 -12.86
CA CYS A 31 -27.10 35.31 -14.15
C CYS A 31 -27.83 33.97 -14.33
N GLU A 32 -29.16 33.97 -14.23
CA GLU A 32 -29.98 32.88 -14.77
C GLU A 32 -30.99 33.47 -15.77
N GLY A 33 -30.65 33.37 -17.05
CA GLY A 33 -31.51 33.80 -18.15
C GLY A 33 -31.19 33.02 -19.43
N ASN A 34 -32.19 32.25 -19.87
CA ASN A 34 -32.38 31.59 -21.17
C ASN A 34 -31.76 30.21 -21.43
N SER A 35 -32.61 29.21 -21.23
CA SER A 35 -32.64 27.89 -21.85
C SER A 35 -33.22 27.94 -23.28
N LYS A 36 -32.62 27.17 -24.22
CA LYS A 36 -33.33 26.51 -25.33
C LYS A 36 -32.67 25.18 -25.70
N GLN A 37 -33.53 24.21 -25.98
CA GLN A 37 -33.28 22.81 -26.34
C GLN A 37 -32.77 22.67 -27.78
N ASP A 38 -32.04 21.58 -28.06
CA ASP A 38 -32.44 20.58 -29.07
C ASP A 38 -31.62 19.29 -28.89
N GLY A 39 -32.28 18.15 -29.07
CA GLY A 39 -31.78 16.81 -28.72
C GLY A 39 -31.24 15.98 -29.89
N GLN A 40 -30.60 14.85 -29.56
CA GLN A 40 -30.80 13.54 -30.20
C GLN A 40 -29.95 12.45 -29.52
N GLU A 41 -30.55 11.28 -29.36
CA GLU A 41 -30.01 10.06 -28.74
C GLU A 41 -28.93 9.37 -29.59
N SER A 42 -27.98 8.71 -28.92
CA SER A 42 -27.51 7.38 -29.33
C SER A 42 -26.74 6.70 -28.19
N GLY A 43 -27.01 5.40 -28.03
CA GLY A 43 -26.56 4.56 -26.93
C GLY A 43 -25.06 4.26 -26.94
N ALA A 44 -24.46 4.39 -25.76
CA ALA A 44 -23.24 3.70 -25.37
C ALA A 44 -23.33 3.46 -23.86
N ASN A 45 -23.16 2.21 -23.44
CA ASN A 45 -23.00 1.86 -22.03
C ASN A 45 -21.72 2.54 -21.53
N LYS A 46 -21.86 3.72 -20.95
CA LYS A 46 -20.77 4.49 -20.36
C LYS A 46 -20.27 3.74 -19.13
N PRO A 47 -18.94 3.63 -18.93
CA PRO A 47 -18.43 3.18 -17.64
C PRO A 47 -18.94 4.16 -16.58
N ALA A 48 -19.35 3.67 -15.41
CA ALA A 48 -19.82 4.49 -14.31
C ALA A 48 -18.82 5.63 -14.05
N MET A 49 -19.12 6.82 -14.57
CA MET A 49 -18.41 8.04 -14.23
C MET A 49 -18.71 8.27 -12.76
N SER A 50 -17.69 8.19 -11.92
CA SER A 50 -17.79 8.72 -10.56
C SER A 50 -18.22 10.18 -10.68
N ASP A 51 -19.42 10.48 -10.20
CA ASP A 51 -20.06 11.77 -10.40
C ASP A 51 -19.35 12.84 -9.55
N PHE A 52 -18.23 13.35 -10.04
CA PHE A 52 -17.47 14.45 -9.45
C PHE A 52 -18.18 15.81 -9.60
N SER A 53 -19.45 15.82 -10.01
CA SER A 53 -20.26 17.02 -10.16
C SER A 53 -20.70 17.60 -8.81
N ASP A 54 -20.62 16.82 -7.72
CA ASP A 54 -21.02 17.27 -6.38
C ASP A 54 -20.18 18.49 -5.92
N PRO A 55 -20.82 19.57 -5.42
CA PRO A 55 -20.15 20.76 -4.89
C PRO A 55 -19.03 20.48 -3.88
N VAL A 56 -19.12 19.38 -3.12
CA VAL A 56 -18.09 18.98 -2.15
C VAL A 56 -16.71 18.83 -2.79
N TYR A 57 -16.64 18.38 -4.05
CA TYR A 57 -15.38 18.21 -4.75
C TYR A 57 -14.71 19.55 -5.08
N LYS A 58 -15.49 20.62 -5.31
CA LYS A 58 -14.95 21.98 -5.43
C LYS A 58 -14.34 22.44 -4.11
N GLU A 59 -15.01 22.18 -2.99
CA GLU A 59 -14.46 22.51 -1.67
C GLU A 59 -13.18 21.73 -1.35
N ILE A 60 -13.14 20.44 -1.69
CA ILE A 60 -11.95 19.60 -1.57
C ILE A 60 -10.81 20.16 -2.43
N ALA A 61 -11.09 20.63 -3.65
CA ALA A 61 -10.10 21.24 -4.52
C ALA A 61 -9.53 22.54 -3.92
N ILE A 62 -10.38 23.39 -3.34
CA ILE A 62 -9.94 24.62 -2.65
C ILE A 62 -9.06 24.28 -1.45
N ALA A 63 -9.49 23.33 -0.59
CA ALA A 63 -8.71 22.88 0.55
C ALA A 63 -7.34 22.29 0.12
N ASN A 64 -7.32 21.50 -0.96
CA ASN A 64 -6.09 20.98 -1.54
C ASN A 64 -5.15 22.10 -2.03
N GLY A 65 -5.71 23.18 -2.60
CA GLY A 65 -4.97 24.36 -3.02
C GLY A 65 -4.32 25.09 -1.84
N TYR A 66 -5.02 25.23 -0.72
CA TYR A 66 -4.47 25.80 0.51
C TYR A 66 -3.31 24.93 1.04
N VAL A 67 -3.54 23.63 1.18
CA VAL A 67 -2.53 22.67 1.69
C VAL A 67 -1.28 22.61 0.78
N ASN A 68 -1.42 22.84 -0.53
CA ASN A 68 -0.28 22.91 -1.44
C ASN A 68 0.68 24.07 -1.14
N ARG A 69 0.16 25.21 -0.67
CA ARG A 69 0.93 26.43 -0.40
C ARG A 69 1.63 26.42 0.96
N MET A 70 1.24 25.51 1.85
CA MET A 70 1.80 25.43 3.20
C MET A 70 3.30 25.04 3.19
N THR A 71 4.06 25.62 4.12
CA THR A 71 5.42 25.23 4.48
C THR A 71 5.42 23.91 5.26
N LYS A 72 6.60 23.32 5.46
CA LYS A 72 6.70 22.06 6.23
C LYS A 72 6.27 22.26 7.69
N ASP A 73 6.60 23.41 8.29
CA ASP A 73 6.30 23.69 9.69
C ASP A 73 4.81 24.01 9.89
N GLU A 74 4.19 24.74 8.96
CA GLU A 74 2.73 24.93 8.96
C GLU A 74 1.98 23.59 8.82
N LEU A 75 2.45 22.70 7.93
CA LEU A 75 1.87 21.36 7.79
C LEU A 75 1.97 20.57 9.10
N LYS A 76 3.14 20.60 9.76
CA LYS A 76 3.34 19.95 11.06
C LYS A 76 2.42 20.54 12.13
N ALA A 77 2.35 21.87 12.23
CA ALA A 77 1.50 22.56 13.19
C ALA A 77 0.02 22.15 13.03
N LYS A 78 -0.49 22.13 11.78
CA LYS A 78 -1.86 21.68 11.50
C LYS A 78 -2.07 20.20 11.78
N LEU A 79 -1.11 19.34 11.47
CA LEU A 79 -1.22 17.91 11.82
C LEU A 79 -1.23 17.69 13.34
N THR A 80 -0.41 18.44 14.09
CA THR A 80 -0.42 18.43 15.57
C THR A 80 -1.79 18.85 16.13
N GLU A 81 -2.35 19.95 15.64
CA GLU A 81 -3.68 20.44 16.02
C GLU A 81 -4.76 19.36 15.83
N LEU A 82 -4.67 18.61 14.73
CA LEU A 82 -5.58 17.54 14.37
C LEU A 82 -5.26 16.19 15.02
N LYS A 83 -4.26 16.13 15.92
CA LYS A 83 -3.75 14.92 16.57
C LYS A 83 -3.36 13.82 15.58
N LEU A 84 -2.81 14.21 14.43
CA LEU A 84 -2.27 13.31 13.41
C LEU A 84 -0.75 13.20 13.55
N ASP A 85 -0.21 12.09 13.03
CA ASP A 85 1.25 11.91 12.96
C ASP A 85 1.92 13.06 12.19
N THR A 86 3.05 13.56 12.71
CA THR A 86 3.79 14.71 12.17
C THR A 86 5.16 14.32 11.57
N ARG A 87 5.46 13.02 11.51
CA ARG A 87 6.71 12.48 10.97
C ARG A 87 6.65 12.37 9.46
N GLY A 88 7.83 12.45 8.85
CA GLY A 88 8.06 12.31 7.42
C GLY A 88 8.42 13.61 6.70
N VAL A 89 8.61 13.48 5.39
CA VAL A 89 8.95 14.59 4.51
C VAL A 89 7.73 15.44 4.14
N LYS A 90 7.95 16.64 3.59
CA LYS A 90 6.88 17.61 3.25
C LYS A 90 5.75 16.98 2.42
N ASP A 91 6.08 16.15 1.44
CA ASP A 91 5.08 15.52 0.56
C ASP A 91 4.18 14.51 1.30
N VAL A 92 4.74 13.76 2.26
CA VAL A 92 3.99 12.85 3.12
C VAL A 92 3.02 13.63 4.00
N LEU A 93 3.50 14.67 4.68
CA LEU A 93 2.66 15.53 5.54
C LEU A 93 1.54 16.21 4.74
N ARG A 94 1.87 16.70 3.53
CA ARG A 94 0.90 17.30 2.62
C ARG A 94 -0.17 16.28 2.23
N LYS A 95 0.23 15.06 1.85
CA LYS A 95 -0.71 14.02 1.42
C LYS A 95 -1.65 13.60 2.55
N ARG A 96 -1.11 13.43 3.76
CA ARG A 96 -1.84 13.16 5.00
C ARG A 96 -2.94 14.18 5.26
N LEU A 97 -2.57 15.47 5.28
CA LEU A 97 -3.50 16.55 5.56
C LEU A 97 -4.60 16.66 4.49
N LYS A 98 -4.25 16.52 3.21
CA LYS A 98 -5.24 16.52 2.11
C LYS A 98 -6.26 15.41 2.27
N ASN A 99 -5.80 14.20 2.56
CA ASN A 99 -6.69 13.05 2.70
C ASN A 99 -7.55 13.13 3.96
N TYR A 100 -7.03 13.71 5.05
CA TYR A 100 -7.84 14.00 6.24
C TYR A 100 -9.02 14.91 5.91
N TYR A 101 -8.77 16.05 5.24
CA TYR A 101 -9.85 16.95 4.83
C TYR A 101 -10.81 16.32 3.82
N LYS A 102 -10.29 15.55 2.86
CA LYS A 102 -11.12 14.79 1.92
C LYS A 102 -12.06 13.85 2.66
N LYS A 103 -11.55 13.07 3.63
CA LYS A 103 -12.33 12.12 4.42
C LYS A 103 -13.41 12.85 5.23
N GLN A 104 -13.06 13.92 5.94
CA GLN A 104 -14.03 14.70 6.71
C GLN A 104 -15.18 15.24 5.86
N LYS A 105 -14.89 15.75 4.67
CA LYS A 105 -15.91 16.32 3.79
C LYS A 105 -16.83 15.24 3.18
N LEU A 106 -16.28 14.11 2.74
CA LEU A 106 -17.06 13.03 2.14
C LEU A 106 -17.94 12.29 3.16
N THR A 107 -17.46 12.11 4.41
CA THR A 107 -18.26 11.47 5.47
C THR A 107 -19.52 12.26 5.84
N ARG A 108 -19.58 13.57 5.52
CA ARG A 108 -20.77 14.40 5.78
C ARG A 108 -21.90 14.18 4.77
N ILE A 109 -21.65 13.49 3.65
CA ILE A 109 -22.56 13.43 2.50
C ILE A 109 -22.98 11.99 2.16
N LEU A 110 -22.11 11.00 2.36
CA LEU A 110 -22.42 9.62 2.00
C LEU A 110 -23.39 8.97 3.01
N PRO A 111 -24.57 8.47 2.59
CA PRO A 111 -25.45 7.68 3.44
C PRO A 111 -24.75 6.40 3.92
N LYS A 112 -25.05 5.97 5.15
CA LYS A 112 -24.49 4.73 5.74
C LYS A 112 -24.96 3.44 5.05
N ASP A 113 -26.00 3.51 4.22
CA ASP A 113 -26.56 2.38 3.49
C ASP A 113 -26.35 2.56 1.98
N SER A 114 -25.28 1.96 1.47
CA SER A 114 -25.24 1.46 0.10
C SER A 114 -24.93 -0.03 0.16
N SER A 115 -25.97 -0.85 0.06
CA SER A 115 -25.84 -2.29 -0.11
C SER A 115 -25.18 -2.63 -1.45
N GLU A 116 -24.29 -3.65 -1.44
CA GLU A 116 -23.36 -4.11 -2.50
C GLU A 116 -22.05 -3.32 -2.68
N VAL A 117 -21.44 -2.90 -1.55
CA VAL A 117 -20.14 -2.21 -1.54
C VAL A 117 -19.02 -3.15 -2.01
N ASP A 118 -18.17 -2.64 -2.90
CA ASP A 118 -16.81 -3.13 -3.15
C ASP A 118 -15.99 -3.06 -1.85
N THR A 119 -16.19 -4.03 -0.96
CA THR A 119 -15.62 -4.04 0.39
C THR A 119 -14.10 -4.17 0.33
N TYR A 120 -13.40 -3.37 1.12
CA TYR A 120 -11.95 -3.49 1.23
C TYR A 120 -11.55 -4.86 1.80
N TYR A 121 -10.28 -5.24 1.67
CA TYR A 121 -9.76 -6.50 2.24
C TYR A 121 -9.89 -6.47 3.76
N ASP A 122 -10.28 -7.57 4.40
CA ASP A 122 -10.18 -7.75 5.86
C ASP A 122 -8.72 -7.94 6.27
N TYR A 123 -7.95 -8.68 5.45
CA TYR A 123 -6.55 -8.98 5.71
C TYR A 123 -5.64 -8.70 4.52
N ILE A 124 -4.39 -8.35 4.84
CA ILE A 124 -3.29 -8.31 3.87
C ILE A 124 -2.21 -9.27 4.36
N CYS A 125 -1.84 -10.22 3.50
CA CYS A 125 -0.72 -11.13 3.73
C CYS A 125 0.53 -10.55 3.08
N VAL A 126 1.45 -10.03 3.90
CA VAL A 126 2.71 -9.47 3.43
C VAL A 126 3.74 -10.58 3.34
N ILE A 127 4.39 -10.72 2.18
CA ILE A 127 5.38 -11.74 1.87
C ILE A 127 6.63 -11.06 1.31
N ASP A 128 7.80 -11.46 1.78
CA ASP A 128 9.10 -11.04 1.26
C ASP A 128 10.05 -12.24 1.29
N PHE A 129 10.32 -12.86 0.14
CA PHE A 129 11.13 -14.08 0.11
C PHE A 129 12.61 -13.75 0.22
N GLU A 130 13.34 -14.52 1.00
CA GLU A 130 14.79 -14.65 0.80
C GLU A 130 15.07 -15.81 -0.16
N ALA A 131 16.10 -15.63 -0.99
CA ALA A 131 16.49 -16.61 -2.00
C ALA A 131 18.01 -16.78 -2.04
N THR A 132 18.46 -17.93 -2.55
CA THR A 132 19.88 -18.16 -2.85
C THR A 132 20.41 -17.06 -3.76
N CYS A 133 21.64 -16.62 -3.53
CA CYS A 133 22.30 -15.61 -4.35
C CYS A 133 23.83 -15.73 -4.31
N GLU A 134 24.50 -15.08 -5.25
CA GLU A 134 25.95 -14.95 -5.33
C GLU A 134 26.31 -13.47 -5.60
N ASP A 135 27.51 -13.05 -5.20
CA ASP A 135 27.98 -11.66 -5.29
C ASP A 135 28.01 -11.13 -6.73
N SER A 136 28.31 -12.01 -7.69
CA SER A 136 28.30 -11.68 -9.13
C SER A 136 26.94 -11.21 -9.63
N ASN A 137 25.85 -11.59 -8.94
CA ASN A 137 24.45 -11.35 -9.31
C ASN A 137 24.19 -11.63 -10.81
N ALA A 138 24.73 -12.75 -11.28
CA ALA A 138 24.64 -13.15 -12.68
C ALA A 138 23.17 -13.21 -13.15
N PRO A 139 22.81 -12.63 -14.32
CA PRO A 139 21.41 -12.57 -14.76
C PRO A 139 20.72 -13.93 -14.92
N ASP A 140 21.51 -14.97 -15.20
CA ASP A 140 21.09 -16.36 -15.40
C ASP A 140 21.18 -17.22 -14.13
N TYR A 141 21.50 -16.62 -12.98
CA TYR A 141 21.53 -17.33 -11.71
C TYR A 141 20.15 -17.92 -11.37
N ILE A 142 20.14 -19.23 -11.12
CA ILE A 142 18.94 -19.96 -10.72
C ILE A 142 18.74 -19.78 -9.22
N HIS A 143 17.86 -18.85 -8.84
CA HIS A 143 17.50 -18.62 -7.45
C HIS A 143 16.51 -19.68 -6.94
N GLU A 144 16.71 -20.12 -5.71
CA GLU A 144 15.79 -20.97 -4.95
C GLU A 144 15.38 -20.22 -3.69
N ILE A 145 14.10 -20.27 -3.32
CA ILE A 145 13.59 -19.66 -2.08
C ILE A 145 14.21 -20.41 -0.91
N ILE A 146 14.72 -19.66 0.08
CA ILE A 146 15.35 -20.18 1.31
C ILE A 146 14.67 -19.68 2.59
N GLU A 147 13.81 -18.66 2.50
CA GLU A 147 12.91 -18.23 3.58
C GLU A 147 11.53 -17.90 3.00
N PHE A 148 10.48 -18.40 3.63
CA PHE A 148 9.08 -18.13 3.30
C PHE A 148 8.37 -17.51 4.52
N PRO A 149 8.42 -16.18 4.68
CA PRO A 149 7.69 -15.47 5.71
C PRO A 149 6.32 -15.00 5.23
N ILE A 150 5.36 -14.91 6.16
CA ILE A 150 4.07 -14.24 5.96
C ILE A 150 3.73 -13.43 7.20
N VAL A 151 3.39 -12.16 7.02
CA VAL A 151 2.84 -11.29 8.08
C VAL A 151 1.37 -11.03 7.78
N LEU A 152 0.49 -11.39 8.71
CA LEU A 152 -0.95 -11.19 8.61
C LEU A 152 -1.35 -9.85 9.22
N LEU A 153 -1.69 -8.88 8.38
CA LEU A 153 -2.18 -7.57 8.78
C LEU A 153 -3.70 -7.52 8.71
N ASN A 154 -4.37 -7.25 9.84
CA ASN A 154 -5.79 -6.91 9.87
C ASN A 154 -5.97 -5.44 9.50
N THR A 155 -6.73 -5.16 8.44
CA THR A 155 -6.90 -3.80 7.90
C THR A 155 -7.86 -2.93 8.70
N ARG A 156 -8.69 -3.55 9.56
CA ARG A 156 -9.68 -2.87 10.41
C ARG A 156 -9.06 -2.42 11.72
N THR A 157 -8.32 -3.30 12.38
CA THR A 157 -7.60 -2.99 13.62
C THR A 157 -6.27 -2.28 13.36
N LEU A 158 -5.70 -2.46 12.16
CA LEU A 158 -4.36 -1.99 11.78
C LEU A 158 -3.24 -2.62 12.61
N GLU A 159 -3.46 -3.86 13.04
CA GLU A 159 -2.53 -4.65 13.83
C GLU A 159 -2.04 -5.87 13.05
N ILE A 160 -0.80 -6.26 13.33
CA ILE A 160 -0.27 -7.56 12.89
C ILE A 160 -0.83 -8.61 13.85
N GLU A 161 -1.71 -9.47 13.33
CA GLU A 161 -2.39 -10.47 14.17
C GLU A 161 -1.64 -11.80 14.27
N ASP A 162 -0.87 -12.14 13.24
CA ASP A 162 -0.07 -13.36 13.25
C ASP A 162 1.12 -13.25 12.29
N THR A 163 2.11 -14.11 12.49
CA THR A 163 3.28 -14.24 11.63
C THR A 163 3.63 -15.70 11.42
N PHE A 164 3.92 -16.07 10.18
CA PHE A 164 4.43 -17.37 9.79
C PHE A 164 5.86 -17.21 9.26
N GLN A 165 6.75 -18.12 9.62
CA GLN A 165 8.12 -18.15 9.08
C GLN A 165 8.59 -19.60 8.97
N ARG A 166 9.07 -19.97 7.79
CA ARG A 166 9.77 -21.23 7.55
C ARG A 166 10.97 -20.99 6.66
N TYR A 167 12.05 -21.69 6.95
CA TYR A 167 13.17 -21.81 6.02
C TYR A 167 12.88 -22.93 5.01
N VAL A 168 13.53 -22.85 3.85
CA VAL A 168 13.33 -23.77 2.75
C VAL A 168 14.69 -24.31 2.30
N ARG A 169 14.83 -25.64 2.23
CA ARG A 169 16.05 -26.27 1.73
C ARG A 169 16.09 -26.23 0.20
N PRO A 170 17.08 -25.58 -0.43
CA PRO A 170 17.27 -25.61 -1.87
C PRO A 170 17.77 -26.99 -2.33
N GLU A 171 17.36 -27.41 -3.52
CA GLU A 171 17.66 -28.73 -4.08
C GLU A 171 18.64 -28.67 -5.26
N ILE A 172 18.71 -27.54 -5.98
CA ILE A 172 19.64 -27.37 -7.11
C ILE A 172 21.02 -26.92 -6.63
N LYS A 173 21.08 -25.91 -5.75
CA LYS A 173 22.30 -25.45 -5.08
C LYS A 173 22.13 -25.47 -3.55
N PRO A 174 22.26 -26.66 -2.91
CA PRO A 174 22.04 -26.81 -1.46
C PRO A 174 23.00 -25.98 -0.60
N GLN A 175 24.24 -25.76 -1.06
CA GLN A 175 25.23 -24.95 -0.36
C GLN A 175 25.02 -23.47 -0.64
N LEU A 176 24.75 -22.70 0.41
CA LEU A 176 24.69 -21.24 0.33
C LEU A 176 26.07 -20.65 0.05
N SER A 177 26.11 -19.61 -0.77
CA SER A 177 27.33 -18.81 -0.91
C SER A 177 27.60 -18.01 0.37
N GLN A 178 28.86 -17.69 0.63
CA GLN A 178 29.21 -16.82 1.76
C GLN A 178 28.54 -15.44 1.66
N PHE A 179 28.38 -14.93 0.43
CA PHE A 179 27.67 -13.68 0.18
C PHE A 179 26.20 -13.79 0.64
N CYS A 180 25.52 -14.88 0.28
CA CYS A 180 24.12 -15.11 0.67
C CYS A 180 23.98 -15.19 2.19
N ILE A 181 24.84 -15.96 2.87
CA ILE A 181 24.84 -16.06 4.34
C ILE A 181 25.05 -14.68 4.99
N ASN A 182 26.02 -13.90 4.50
CA ASN A 182 26.29 -12.58 5.05
C ASN A 182 25.13 -11.60 4.80
N LEU A 183 24.52 -11.66 3.62
CA LEU A 183 23.41 -10.81 3.24
C LEU A 183 22.18 -11.14 4.10
N THR A 184 21.70 -12.38 4.06
CA THR A 184 20.42 -12.80 4.66
C THR A 184 20.52 -13.16 6.14
N GLY A 185 21.73 -13.49 6.61
CA GLY A 185 21.96 -13.97 7.98
C GLY A 185 21.52 -15.42 8.19
N ILE A 186 21.05 -16.10 7.14
CA ILE A 186 20.63 -17.49 7.19
C ILE A 186 21.86 -18.37 7.08
N THR A 187 22.10 -19.19 8.09
CA THR A 187 23.25 -20.10 8.14
C THR A 187 22.96 -21.41 7.41
N GLN A 188 24.02 -22.08 6.93
CA GLN A 188 23.89 -23.39 6.28
C GLN A 188 23.17 -24.41 7.18
N ASP A 189 23.49 -24.46 8.48
CA ASP A 189 22.88 -25.39 9.44
C ASP A 189 21.34 -25.26 9.52
N ILE A 190 20.81 -24.04 9.35
CA ILE A 190 19.36 -23.78 9.31
C ILE A 190 18.76 -24.36 8.04
N ILE A 191 19.44 -24.17 6.91
CA ILE A 191 19.00 -24.65 5.60
C ILE A 191 19.06 -26.17 5.48
N ASP A 192 20.09 -26.80 6.03
CA ASP A 192 20.24 -28.26 6.00
C ASP A 192 19.08 -28.96 6.74
N GLN A 193 18.62 -28.36 7.83
CA GLN A 193 17.50 -28.84 8.66
C GLN A 193 16.12 -28.42 8.13
N ALA A 194 16.06 -27.55 7.12
CA ALA A 194 14.80 -27.04 6.59
C ALA A 194 14.07 -28.09 5.71
N ASP A 195 12.75 -27.92 5.60
CA ASP A 195 11.92 -28.70 4.69
C ASP A 195 12.10 -28.22 3.24
N THR A 196 11.77 -29.09 2.27
CA THR A 196 11.77 -28.69 0.85
C THR A 196 10.60 -27.76 0.54
N PHE A 197 10.72 -26.99 -0.54
CA PHE A 197 9.69 -26.01 -0.92
C PHE A 197 8.26 -26.57 -1.00
N PRO A 198 7.98 -27.75 -1.58
CA PRO A 198 6.63 -28.32 -1.59
C PRO A 198 6.01 -28.48 -0.20
N VAL A 199 6.81 -28.93 0.78
CA VAL A 199 6.37 -29.17 2.16
C VAL A 199 6.11 -27.83 2.87
N VAL A 200 6.98 -26.85 2.68
CA VAL A 200 6.79 -25.50 3.23
C VAL A 200 5.57 -24.82 2.61
N LEU A 201 5.36 -24.94 1.30
CA LEU A 201 4.19 -24.38 0.62
C LEU A 201 2.88 -25.04 1.10
N GLN A 202 2.90 -26.34 1.39
CA GLN A 202 1.77 -27.02 2.03
C GLN A 202 1.50 -26.42 3.43
N SER A 203 2.54 -26.24 4.24
CA SER A 203 2.43 -25.62 5.56
C SER A 203 1.87 -24.19 5.51
N VAL A 204 2.29 -23.40 4.50
CA VAL A 204 1.73 -22.07 4.23
C VAL A 204 0.24 -22.14 3.94
N VAL A 205 -0.17 -23.05 3.05
CA VAL A 205 -1.59 -23.20 2.68
C VAL A 205 -2.43 -23.59 3.89
N ASP A 206 -1.94 -24.50 4.73
CA ASP A 206 -2.65 -24.95 5.92
C ASP A 206 -2.78 -23.83 6.95
N TRP A 207 -1.70 -23.08 7.20
CA TRP A 207 -1.74 -21.90 8.07
C TRP A 207 -2.72 -20.85 7.53
N MET A 208 -2.72 -20.54 6.23
CA MET A 208 -3.66 -19.56 5.65
C MET A 208 -5.12 -20.01 5.75
N ARG A 209 -5.40 -21.32 5.66
CA ARG A 209 -6.74 -21.89 5.82
C ARG A 209 -7.22 -21.85 7.27
N GLU A 210 -6.32 -22.07 8.23
CA GLU A 210 -6.63 -21.92 9.66
C GLU A 210 -7.14 -20.50 9.96
N LYS A 211 -6.63 -19.49 9.24
CA LYS A 211 -7.09 -18.10 9.34
C LYS A 211 -8.30 -17.77 8.46
N GLU A 212 -8.94 -18.78 7.87
CA GLU A 212 -10.15 -18.67 7.05
C GLU A 212 -10.03 -17.67 5.86
N LEU A 213 -8.82 -17.55 5.30
CA LEU A 213 -8.52 -16.62 4.19
C LEU A 213 -9.13 -17.09 2.87
N GLY A 214 -9.93 -16.21 2.26
CA GLY A 214 -10.65 -16.46 1.02
C GLY A 214 -11.99 -17.19 1.21
N THR A 215 -12.28 -17.68 2.42
CA THR A 215 -13.59 -18.26 2.78
C THR A 215 -14.41 -17.27 3.58
N LYS A 216 -14.00 -16.98 4.81
CA LYS A 216 -14.67 -16.02 5.70
C LYS A 216 -14.11 -14.62 5.53
N HIS A 217 -12.81 -14.52 5.27
CA HIS A 217 -12.10 -13.25 5.24
C HIS A 217 -11.59 -12.93 3.84
N LYS A 218 -11.95 -11.74 3.35
CA LYS A 218 -11.42 -11.24 2.09
C LYS A 218 -9.98 -10.78 2.30
N TYR A 219 -9.06 -11.22 1.44
CA TYR A 219 -7.64 -10.89 1.63
C TYR A 219 -6.90 -10.60 0.33
N ALA A 220 -5.71 -10.03 0.45
CA ALA A 220 -4.79 -9.83 -0.66
C ALA A 220 -3.34 -10.18 -0.26
N ILE A 221 -2.55 -10.66 -1.23
CA ILE A 221 -1.09 -10.78 -1.09
C ILE A 221 -0.44 -9.41 -1.36
N LEU A 222 0.60 -9.06 -0.62
CA LEU A 222 1.38 -7.84 -0.79
C LEU A 222 2.89 -8.12 -0.70
N THR A 223 3.68 -7.49 -1.56
CA THR A 223 5.14 -7.69 -1.66
C THR A 223 5.88 -6.37 -1.90
N ASP A 224 7.18 -6.30 -1.54
CA ASP A 224 8.05 -5.13 -1.80
C ASP A 224 8.64 -5.11 -3.23
N GLY A 225 7.73 -5.01 -4.19
CA GLY A 225 8.08 -5.06 -5.61
C GLY A 225 7.41 -6.24 -6.29
N SER A 226 7.89 -6.58 -7.49
CA SER A 226 7.28 -7.62 -8.31
C SER A 226 8.01 -8.96 -8.24
N TRP A 227 9.26 -8.96 -7.74
CA TRP A 227 10.18 -10.08 -7.88
C TRP A 227 9.76 -11.32 -7.09
N ASP A 228 9.20 -11.16 -5.90
CA ASP A 228 8.73 -12.28 -5.08
C ASP A 228 7.80 -13.21 -5.84
N MET A 229 6.75 -12.65 -6.43
CA MET A 229 5.73 -13.42 -7.11
C MET A 229 6.12 -13.72 -8.56
N SER A 230 6.72 -12.77 -9.28
CA SER A 230 6.99 -12.92 -10.72
C SER A 230 8.29 -13.65 -11.04
N LYS A 231 9.29 -13.59 -10.14
CA LYS A 231 10.62 -14.19 -10.32
C LYS A 231 10.81 -15.36 -9.35
N PHE A 232 10.87 -15.13 -8.04
CA PHE A 232 11.25 -16.15 -7.06
C PHE A 232 10.23 -17.29 -6.98
N LEU A 233 8.96 -17.01 -6.68
CA LEU A 233 7.91 -18.03 -6.61
C LEU A 233 7.69 -18.72 -7.96
N ASN A 234 7.74 -17.96 -9.05
CA ASN A 234 7.58 -18.50 -10.41
C ASN A 234 8.70 -19.50 -10.76
N MET A 235 9.95 -19.16 -10.46
CA MET A 235 11.10 -20.03 -10.69
C MET A 235 11.08 -21.23 -9.74
N GLN A 236 10.82 -21.02 -8.45
CA GLN A 236 10.73 -22.09 -7.48
C GLN A 236 9.65 -23.13 -7.85
N CYS A 237 8.47 -22.68 -8.30
CA CYS A 237 7.44 -23.58 -8.79
C CYS A 237 7.89 -24.39 -10.01
N ARG A 238 8.74 -23.83 -10.89
CA ARG A 238 9.29 -24.59 -12.03
C ARG A 238 10.28 -25.66 -11.57
N ILE A 239 11.19 -25.29 -10.66
CA ILE A 239 12.20 -26.20 -10.08
C ILE A 239 11.50 -27.37 -9.39
N SER A 240 10.57 -27.09 -8.49
CA SER A 240 9.83 -28.10 -7.73
C SER A 240 8.69 -28.79 -8.52
N ARG A 241 8.57 -28.51 -9.82
CA ARG A 241 7.50 -29.04 -10.70
C ARG A 241 6.09 -28.83 -10.14
N ILE A 242 5.83 -27.69 -9.52
CA ILE A 242 4.53 -27.31 -8.96
C ILE A 242 3.81 -26.35 -9.92
N LYS A 243 2.48 -26.50 -10.06
CA LYS A 243 1.63 -25.51 -10.71
C LYS A 243 1.60 -24.24 -9.87
N TYR A 244 1.83 -23.09 -10.50
CA TYR A 244 1.84 -21.80 -9.83
C TYR A 244 0.54 -21.58 -9.02
N PRO A 245 0.62 -21.34 -7.69
CA PRO A 245 -0.56 -21.26 -6.83
C PRO A 245 -1.54 -20.17 -7.27
N ARG A 246 -2.83 -20.51 -7.34
CA ARG A 246 -3.87 -19.58 -7.82
C ARG A 246 -3.97 -18.33 -6.94
N PHE A 247 -3.83 -18.49 -5.63
CA PHE A 247 -3.93 -17.39 -4.68
C PHE A 247 -2.81 -16.34 -4.82
N ALA A 248 -1.65 -16.72 -5.37
CA ALA A 248 -0.51 -15.83 -5.57
C ALA A 248 -0.48 -15.16 -6.95
N LYS A 249 -1.46 -15.41 -7.83
CA LYS A 249 -1.43 -14.88 -9.21
C LYS A 249 -1.68 -13.38 -9.31
N LYS A 250 -2.16 -12.74 -8.26
CA LYS A 250 -2.47 -11.32 -8.17
C LYS A 250 -1.96 -10.80 -6.84
N TRP A 251 -1.30 -9.66 -6.82
CA TRP A 251 -0.77 -9.08 -5.58
C TRP A 251 -0.73 -7.56 -5.64
N ILE A 252 -0.53 -6.98 -4.47
CA ILE A 252 -0.26 -5.58 -4.24
C ILE A 252 1.26 -5.40 -4.26
N ASN A 253 1.78 -4.70 -5.25
CA ASN A 253 3.14 -4.18 -5.22
C ASN A 253 3.14 -2.86 -4.46
N ILE A 254 3.66 -2.87 -3.23
CA ILE A 254 3.63 -1.69 -2.35
C ILE A 254 4.49 -0.55 -2.89
N ARG A 255 5.58 -0.83 -3.62
CA ARG A 255 6.41 0.21 -4.25
C ARG A 255 5.62 1.05 -5.25
N LYS A 256 4.76 0.40 -6.05
CA LYS A 256 3.84 1.09 -6.98
C LYS A 256 2.80 1.90 -6.22
N CYS A 257 2.18 1.32 -5.19
CA CYS A 257 1.20 2.02 -4.35
C CYS A 257 1.81 3.26 -3.68
N TYR A 258 2.98 3.11 -3.05
CA TYR A 258 3.70 4.17 -2.35
C TYR A 258 4.05 5.31 -3.30
N GLY A 259 4.70 5.00 -4.43
CA GLY A 259 5.07 6.00 -5.45
C GLY A 259 3.86 6.77 -5.96
N ASN A 260 2.77 6.08 -6.29
CA ASN A 260 1.54 6.71 -6.78
C ASN A 260 0.84 7.58 -5.74
N PHE A 261 0.86 7.15 -4.48
CA PHE A 261 0.14 7.81 -3.40
C PHE A 261 0.87 9.05 -2.88
N TYR A 262 2.15 8.93 -2.56
CA TYR A 262 2.99 10.03 -2.08
C TYR A 262 3.64 10.85 -3.20
N LYS A 263 3.42 10.47 -4.47
CA LYS A 263 3.93 11.16 -5.67
C LYS A 263 5.46 11.20 -5.72
N VAL A 264 6.09 10.06 -5.47
CA VAL A 264 7.55 9.91 -5.54
C VAL A 264 7.98 8.99 -6.69
N PRO A 265 9.15 9.21 -7.31
CA PRO A 265 9.68 8.36 -8.35
C PRO A 265 10.11 6.98 -7.82
N ARG A 266 10.19 5.99 -8.72
CA ARG A 266 10.52 4.59 -8.40
C ARG A 266 11.86 4.39 -7.67
N ASN A 267 12.85 5.25 -7.91
CA ASN A 267 14.13 5.16 -7.20
C ASN A 267 14.02 5.51 -5.70
N GLN A 268 12.90 6.14 -5.27
CA GLN A 268 12.61 6.47 -3.87
C GLN A 268 11.66 5.45 -3.20
N THR A 269 11.46 4.28 -3.81
CA THR A 269 10.54 3.25 -3.27
C THR A 269 11.25 1.99 -2.80
N LYS A 270 12.56 2.07 -2.48
CA LYS A 270 13.25 1.01 -1.73
C LYS A 270 12.75 0.99 -0.28
N LEU A 271 12.67 -0.18 0.36
CA LEU A 271 12.15 -0.37 1.72
C LEU A 271 12.68 0.66 2.73
N THR A 272 14.00 0.76 2.87
CA THR A 272 14.66 1.70 3.80
C THR A 272 14.34 3.16 3.48
N THR A 273 14.30 3.53 2.21
CA THR A 273 13.91 4.88 1.78
C THR A 273 12.44 5.18 2.08
N MET A 274 11.52 4.23 1.88
CA MET A 274 10.12 4.42 2.23
C MET A 274 9.95 4.67 3.74
N LEU A 275 10.62 3.87 4.58
CA LEU A 275 10.63 4.07 6.04
C LEU A 275 11.17 5.46 6.41
N GLU A 276 12.34 5.83 5.89
CA GLU A 276 12.99 7.12 6.16
C GLU A 276 12.08 8.29 5.79
N LYS A 277 11.48 8.26 4.59
CA LYS A 277 10.58 9.33 4.11
C LYS A 277 9.30 9.45 4.93
N LEU A 278 8.84 8.36 5.54
CA LEU A 278 7.74 8.34 6.51
C LEU A 278 8.20 8.74 7.94
N GLY A 279 9.50 8.94 8.16
CA GLY A 279 10.08 9.23 9.48
C GLY A 279 10.03 8.03 10.43
N MET A 280 10.18 6.83 9.88
CA MET A 280 10.25 5.58 10.61
C MET A 280 11.65 4.97 10.47
N ASN A 281 12.13 4.33 11.54
CA ASN A 281 13.34 3.52 11.49
C ASN A 281 13.01 2.08 11.13
N TYR A 282 13.96 1.42 10.48
CA TYR A 282 13.95 -0.04 10.32
C TYR A 282 14.04 -0.73 11.68
N ILE A 283 13.31 -1.83 11.86
CA ILE A 283 13.34 -2.65 13.09
C ILE A 283 13.70 -4.08 12.71
N GLY A 284 14.69 -4.66 13.38
CA GLY A 284 15.16 -6.03 13.11
C GLY A 284 16.40 -6.05 12.23
N ARG A 285 16.61 -7.17 11.52
CA ARG A 285 17.75 -7.39 10.63
C ARG A 285 17.34 -7.24 9.16
N LEU A 286 17.96 -6.30 8.45
CA LEU A 286 17.77 -6.13 7.01
C LEU A 286 18.10 -7.43 6.25
N HIS A 287 17.29 -7.84 5.28
CA HIS A 287 17.40 -9.10 4.55
C HIS A 287 17.14 -10.35 5.41
N SER A 288 16.46 -10.20 6.55
CA SER A 288 15.66 -11.28 7.11
C SER A 288 14.24 -11.10 6.60
N GLY A 289 13.72 -12.08 5.87
CA GLY A 289 12.45 -11.93 5.17
C GLY A 289 11.28 -11.64 6.12
N LEU A 290 11.28 -12.23 7.33
CA LEU A 290 10.25 -11.91 8.33
C LEU A 290 10.35 -10.47 8.85
N ASP A 291 11.55 -9.97 9.14
CA ASP A 291 11.74 -8.60 9.63
C ASP A 291 11.42 -7.59 8.51
N ASP A 292 11.81 -7.86 7.27
CA ASP A 292 11.44 -7.04 6.13
C ASP A 292 9.92 -7.04 5.93
N SER A 293 9.25 -8.19 5.99
CA SER A 293 7.78 -8.31 5.93
C SER A 293 7.09 -7.48 7.02
N LYS A 294 7.61 -7.48 8.26
CA LYS A 294 7.07 -6.65 9.35
C LYS A 294 7.25 -5.15 9.08
N ASN A 295 8.40 -4.74 8.54
CA ASN A 295 8.63 -3.34 8.17
C ASN A 295 7.75 -2.89 7.00
N ILE A 296 7.53 -3.77 6.01
CA ILE A 296 6.58 -3.54 4.92
C ILE A 296 5.16 -3.38 5.50
N ALA A 297 4.74 -4.24 6.43
CA ALA A 297 3.45 -4.10 7.10
C ALA A 297 3.31 -2.76 7.84
N ARG A 298 4.36 -2.28 8.51
CA ARG A 298 4.38 -0.94 9.14
C ARG A 298 4.18 0.20 8.13
N ILE A 299 4.75 0.08 6.92
CA ILE A 299 4.51 1.03 5.83
C ILE A 299 3.04 0.98 5.40
N VAL A 300 2.49 -0.22 5.23
CA VAL A 300 1.08 -0.41 4.82
C VAL A 300 0.13 0.18 5.85
N ILE A 301 0.35 -0.06 7.15
CA ILE A 301 -0.40 0.56 8.25
C ILE A 301 -0.36 2.08 8.14
N ARG A 302 0.82 2.67 7.98
CA ARG A 302 0.97 4.13 7.81
C ARG A 302 0.21 4.64 6.59
N MET A 303 0.26 3.93 5.48
CA MET A 303 -0.46 4.28 4.25
C MET A 303 -1.99 4.21 4.43
N LEU A 304 -2.50 3.18 5.10
CA LEU A 304 -3.92 3.05 5.45
C LEU A 304 -4.38 4.20 6.35
N GLN A 305 -3.59 4.54 7.38
CA GLN A 305 -3.84 5.70 8.25
C GLN A 305 -3.81 7.03 7.49
N ASP A 306 -2.99 7.14 6.45
CA ASP A 306 -2.95 8.28 5.54
C ASP A 306 -4.14 8.32 4.55
N GLY A 307 -5.03 7.32 4.57
CA GLY A 307 -6.17 7.21 3.67
C GLY A 307 -5.80 6.69 2.28
N CYS A 308 -4.70 5.95 2.15
CA CYS A 308 -4.47 5.10 1.00
C CYS A 308 -5.23 3.80 1.18
N GLU A 309 -5.84 3.30 0.11
CA GLU A 309 -6.35 1.93 0.05
C GLU A 309 -5.48 1.18 -0.95
N PRO A 310 -4.40 0.50 -0.51
CA PRO A 310 -3.62 -0.38 -1.38
C PRO A 310 -4.53 -1.43 -2.01
N ARG A 311 -4.45 -1.59 -3.34
CA ARG A 311 -5.24 -2.56 -4.11
C ARG A 311 -4.32 -3.36 -5.01
N VAL A 312 -4.78 -4.56 -5.37
CA VAL A 312 -4.08 -5.40 -6.35
C VAL A 312 -3.76 -4.58 -7.60
N ASN A 313 -2.48 -4.55 -7.96
CA ASN A 313 -1.95 -3.72 -9.04
C ASN A 313 -0.98 -4.49 -9.96
N GLU A 314 -0.66 -5.74 -9.64
CA GLU A 314 0.14 -6.64 -10.44
C GLU A 314 -0.46 -8.05 -10.48
N ARG A 315 -0.19 -8.78 -11.57
CA ARG A 315 -0.58 -10.16 -11.75
C ARG A 315 0.40 -10.95 -12.62
N MET A 316 0.41 -12.25 -12.43
CA MET A 316 0.97 -13.22 -13.38
C MET A 316 -0.12 -13.69 -14.33
N HIS A 317 0.10 -13.54 -15.64
CA HIS A 317 -0.76 -14.10 -16.69
C HIS A 317 0.13 -14.75 -17.75
N THR A 318 -0.15 -16.01 -18.11
CA THR A 318 0.63 -16.77 -19.10
C THR A 318 2.16 -16.70 -18.91
N GLY A 319 2.61 -16.69 -17.65
CA GLY A 319 4.04 -16.62 -17.30
C GLY A 319 4.67 -15.21 -17.36
N GLN A 320 3.89 -14.18 -17.69
CA GLN A 320 4.33 -12.79 -17.78
C GLN A 320 3.73 -11.92 -16.67
N LEU A 321 4.51 -10.94 -16.23
CA LEU A 321 4.08 -9.91 -15.30
C LEU A 321 3.22 -8.87 -16.03
N MET A 322 2.01 -8.60 -15.51
CA MET A 322 1.11 -7.58 -16.02
C MET A 322 0.64 -6.65 -14.91
N THR A 323 0.30 -5.41 -15.28
CA THR A 323 -0.37 -4.46 -14.37
C THR A 323 -1.87 -4.76 -14.30
N VAL A 324 -2.47 -4.57 -13.13
CA VAL A 324 -3.93 -4.64 -12.93
C VAL A 324 -4.51 -3.22 -12.91
N PRO A 325 -5.53 -2.91 -13.75
CA PRO A 325 -6.13 -1.58 -13.79
C PRO A 325 -6.70 -1.10 -12.46
N SER A 326 -6.64 0.22 -12.22
CA SER A 326 -7.15 0.80 -10.97
C SER A 326 -8.67 0.91 -10.89
N SER A 327 -9.36 0.78 -12.02
CA SER A 327 -10.82 0.82 -12.13
C SER A 327 -11.50 -0.50 -11.77
N LEU A 328 -10.74 -1.59 -11.65
CA LEU A 328 -11.30 -2.88 -11.24
C LEU A 328 -11.63 -2.86 -9.74
N PRO A 329 -12.71 -3.55 -9.32
CA PRO A 329 -13.11 -3.66 -7.92
C PRO A 329 -12.03 -4.34 -7.09
N PHE A 330 -12.11 -4.19 -5.76
CA PHE A 330 -11.30 -4.97 -4.82
C PHE A 330 -11.66 -6.45 -4.95
N GLU A 331 -10.96 -7.18 -5.80
CA GLU A 331 -11.09 -8.64 -5.87
C GLU A 331 -10.16 -9.28 -4.82
N GLY A 332 -10.72 -10.14 -3.98
CA GLY A 332 -9.94 -10.93 -3.02
C GLY A 332 -9.09 -12.00 -3.72
N ALA A 333 -7.99 -12.39 -3.10
CA ALA A 333 -7.22 -13.55 -3.54
C ALA A 333 -8.06 -14.84 -3.41
N ALA A 334 -7.81 -15.80 -4.30
CA ALA A 334 -8.50 -17.09 -4.28
C ALA A 334 -8.16 -17.89 -3.02
N ILE A 335 -9.07 -18.77 -2.57
CA ILE A 335 -8.83 -19.68 -1.45
C ILE A 335 -7.51 -20.45 -1.65
N PRO A 336 -6.61 -20.47 -0.66
CA PRO A 336 -5.37 -21.25 -0.71
C PRO A 336 -5.63 -22.74 -0.94
N GLN A 337 -4.93 -23.31 -1.91
CA GLN A 337 -5.02 -24.72 -2.28
C GLN A 337 -3.66 -25.39 -2.23
N ASN A 338 -3.65 -26.66 -1.81
CA ASN A 338 -2.44 -27.49 -1.73
C ASN A 338 -1.67 -27.46 -3.06
N PRO A 339 -0.33 -27.52 -3.01
CA PRO A 339 0.49 -27.60 -4.21
C PRO A 339 0.07 -28.77 -5.09
N GLN A 340 -0.10 -28.49 -6.38
CA GLN A 340 -0.38 -29.50 -7.38
C GLN A 340 0.86 -29.70 -8.24
N PHE A 341 1.39 -30.91 -8.27
CA PHE A 341 2.50 -31.24 -9.16
C PHE A 341 2.05 -31.17 -10.63
N LYS A 342 2.98 -30.75 -11.49
CA LYS A 342 2.85 -30.87 -12.95
C LYS A 342 3.27 -32.30 -13.31
N ASN A 343 2.41 -32.97 -14.06
CA ASN A 343 2.71 -34.27 -14.66
C ASN A 343 3.89 -34.19 -15.61
#